data_AF-A0A2W7BX00-F1
#
_entry.id   AF-A0A2W7BX00-F1
#
_cell.length_a   1.000
_cell.length_b   1.000
_cell.length_c   1.000
_cell.angle_alpha   90.00
_cell.angle_beta   90.00
_cell.angle_gamma   90.00
#
_symmetry.space_group_name_H-M   'P 1'
#
loop_
_entity.id
_entity.type
_entity.pdbx_description
1 polymer ?
#
loop_
_entity_poly.entity_id
_entity_poly.type
_entity_poly.pdbx_seq_one_letter_code
_entity_poly.pdbx_strand_id
1 'polypeptide(L)'
;MARKRHQAGTSRLNEELAWMLDDEAYDCGLNKEHVAILIDPPNWSSVVRDESRKPRGFLHARINQKGNAEINWARGDLEILYDEDFLARYAAAARSAYSVPWRGLGELMWWRGYELLVSNVTIHKSPAAAALLYAHAARLKELASFLGKHMTLVGAMAPDFTYEDGEVAAADLAPTISSDRLQEMIQERGRRTTVRLREAVERMVPKNDPE
;
A
#
# COMPACT_ATOMS: atom_id res chain seq x y z
N MET A 1 6.72 -25.28 -0.74
CA MET A 1 5.88 -26.50 -0.69
C MET A 1 4.74 -26.44 -1.72
N ALA A 2 3.91 -25.39 -1.75
CA ALA A 2 2.81 -25.22 -2.71
C ALA A 2 3.25 -25.33 -4.18
N ARG A 3 4.35 -24.67 -4.59
CA ARG A 3 4.95 -24.82 -5.94
C ARG A 3 5.19 -26.27 -6.34
N LYS A 4 5.84 -27.06 -5.47
CA LYS A 4 6.11 -28.48 -5.71
C LYS A 4 4.82 -29.30 -5.89
N ARG A 5 3.78 -29.00 -5.09
CA ARG A 5 2.47 -29.67 -5.21
C ARG A 5 1.73 -29.29 -6.48
N HIS A 6 1.84 -28.03 -6.90
CA HIS A 6 1.29 -27.52 -8.15
C HIS A 6 1.94 -28.20 -9.37
N GLN A 7 3.27 -28.21 -9.43
CA GLN A 7 4.05 -28.88 -10.48
C GLN A 7 3.74 -30.40 -10.55
N ALA A 8 3.50 -31.03 -9.39
CA ALA A 8 3.09 -32.44 -9.32
C ALA A 8 1.59 -32.67 -9.62
N GLY A 9 0.80 -31.62 -9.86
CA GLY A 9 -0.64 -31.70 -10.12
C GLY A 9 -1.51 -32.08 -8.92
N THR A 10 -0.95 -32.15 -7.72
CA THR A 10 -1.65 -32.61 -6.50
C THR A 10 -2.40 -31.50 -5.77
N SER A 11 -2.17 -30.24 -6.14
CA SER A 11 -2.97 -29.08 -5.72
C SER A 11 -2.91 -28.03 -6.83
N ARG A 12 -3.87 -28.05 -7.75
CA ARG A 12 -3.93 -27.13 -8.88
C ARG A 12 -4.62 -25.83 -8.48
N LEU A 13 -4.00 -24.72 -8.84
CA LEU A 13 -4.63 -23.41 -8.84
C LEU A 13 -5.44 -23.26 -10.13
N ASN A 14 -6.40 -22.33 -10.11
CA ASN A 14 -6.96 -21.79 -11.34
C ASN A 14 -5.81 -21.30 -12.26
N GLU A 15 -5.91 -21.55 -13.56
CA GLU A 15 -4.88 -21.20 -14.55
C GLU A 15 -4.50 -19.72 -14.51
N GLU A 16 -5.46 -18.84 -14.20
CA GLU A 16 -5.22 -17.39 -14.07
C GLU A 16 -4.33 -17.01 -12.87
N LEU A 17 -4.15 -17.93 -11.91
CA LEU A 17 -3.32 -17.76 -10.72
C LEU A 17 -2.06 -18.65 -10.74
N ALA A 18 -2.03 -19.68 -11.59
CA ALA A 18 -0.94 -20.66 -11.66
C ALA A 18 0.42 -20.01 -11.91
N TRP A 19 0.45 -18.97 -12.74
CA TRP A 19 1.66 -18.20 -13.05
C TRP A 19 2.40 -17.67 -11.81
N MET A 20 1.69 -17.40 -10.69
CA MET A 20 2.32 -16.95 -9.43
C MET A 20 3.19 -18.04 -8.78
N LEU A 21 2.86 -19.31 -9.04
CA LEU A 21 3.66 -20.45 -8.60
C LEU A 21 4.72 -20.83 -9.62
N ASP A 22 4.45 -20.64 -10.91
CA ASP A 22 5.37 -21.01 -11.99
C ASP A 22 6.50 -20.00 -12.17
N ASP A 23 6.25 -18.71 -11.93
CA ASP A 23 7.27 -17.68 -11.95
C ASP A 23 8.06 -17.68 -10.62
N GLU A 24 9.30 -18.13 -10.68
CA GLU A 24 10.20 -18.13 -9.53
C GLU A 24 10.59 -16.72 -9.07
N ALA A 25 10.57 -15.75 -9.99
CA ALA A 25 10.85 -14.34 -9.69
C ALA A 25 9.64 -13.63 -9.07
N TYR A 26 8.45 -14.26 -9.05
CA TYR A 26 7.28 -13.68 -8.42
C TYR A 26 7.49 -13.47 -6.92
N ASP A 27 7.52 -12.20 -6.53
CA ASP A 27 7.78 -11.74 -5.17
C ASP A 27 6.51 -11.15 -4.54
N CYS A 28 5.38 -11.87 -4.67
CA CYS A 28 4.06 -11.45 -4.18
C CYS A 28 3.67 -10.03 -4.61
N GLY A 29 4.04 -9.66 -5.84
CA GLY A 29 3.72 -8.36 -6.42
C GLY A 29 4.56 -7.18 -5.93
N LEU A 30 5.62 -7.40 -5.13
CA LEU A 30 6.48 -6.34 -4.61
C LEU A 30 7.23 -5.60 -5.74
N ASN A 31 7.15 -4.28 -5.74
CA ASN A 31 7.96 -3.42 -6.59
C ASN A 31 9.17 -2.88 -5.81
N LYS A 32 10.31 -3.59 -5.93
CA LYS A 32 11.55 -3.24 -5.21
C LYS A 32 12.12 -1.88 -5.60
N GLU A 33 11.95 -1.47 -6.85
CA GLU A 33 12.43 -0.18 -7.35
C GLU A 33 11.66 0.96 -6.70
N HIS A 34 10.33 0.89 -6.67
CA HIS A 34 9.50 1.91 -6.01
C HIS A 34 9.78 1.99 -4.50
N VAL A 35 10.02 0.85 -3.86
CA VAL A 35 10.43 0.81 -2.45
C VAL A 35 11.78 1.48 -2.23
N ALA A 36 12.77 1.22 -3.09
CA ALA A 36 14.09 1.85 -3.02
C ALA A 36 13.99 3.37 -3.19
N ILE A 37 13.21 3.84 -4.16
CA ILE A 37 12.97 5.27 -4.42
C ILE A 37 12.31 5.95 -3.20
N LEU A 38 11.34 5.28 -2.58
CA LEU A 38 10.62 5.81 -1.41
C LEU A 38 11.55 6.06 -0.21
N ILE A 39 12.49 5.16 0.05
CA ILE A 39 13.42 5.26 1.18
C ILE A 39 14.68 6.07 0.88
N ASP A 40 14.80 6.61 -0.34
CA ASP A 40 15.98 7.35 -0.78
C ASP A 40 15.93 8.81 -0.25
N PRO A 41 16.83 9.22 0.65
CA PRO A 41 16.82 10.57 1.27
C PRO A 41 16.79 11.77 0.31
N PRO A 42 17.43 11.73 -0.88
CA PRO A 42 17.28 12.74 -1.92
C PRO A 42 15.83 13.02 -2.34
N ASN A 43 14.91 12.06 -2.19
CA ASN A 43 13.48 12.24 -2.51
C ASN A 43 12.66 12.81 -1.35
N TRP A 44 13.26 13.00 -0.17
CA TRP A 44 12.60 13.60 0.99
C TRP A 44 12.63 15.13 0.93
N SER A 45 11.77 15.80 1.70
CA SER A 45 11.82 17.27 1.77
C SER A 45 13.09 17.75 2.49
N SER A 46 13.50 18.99 2.25
CA SER A 46 14.66 19.58 2.96
C SER A 46 14.41 19.58 4.46
N VAL A 47 13.21 19.95 4.91
CA VAL A 47 12.81 19.93 6.32
C VAL A 47 13.07 18.57 6.97
N VAL A 48 12.67 17.46 6.33
CA VAL A 48 12.93 16.11 6.86
C VAL A 48 14.42 15.83 7.01
N ARG A 49 15.22 16.21 6.01
CA ARG A 49 16.67 16.00 6.02
C ARG A 49 17.38 16.89 7.03
N ASP A 50 17.04 18.17 7.08
CA ASP A 50 17.66 19.18 7.94
C ASP A 50 17.36 18.88 9.42
N GLU A 51 16.13 18.43 9.72
CA GLU A 51 15.74 17.98 11.06
C GLU A 51 16.24 16.56 11.39
N SER A 52 16.91 15.87 10.47
CA SER A 52 17.38 14.49 10.62
C SER A 52 16.29 13.51 11.08
N ARG A 53 15.04 13.76 10.68
CA ARG A 53 13.90 12.90 11.02
C ARG A 53 13.58 11.94 9.88
N LYS A 54 12.77 10.92 10.18
CA LYS A 54 12.21 10.01 9.17
C LYS A 54 10.94 10.61 8.55
N PRO A 55 10.70 10.44 7.24
CA PRO A 55 9.44 10.83 6.64
C PRO A 55 8.31 9.94 7.17
N ARG A 56 7.11 10.51 7.29
CA ARG A 56 5.91 9.81 7.72
C ARG A 56 5.23 9.13 6.54
N GLY A 57 4.63 7.97 6.79
CA GLY A 57 3.90 7.23 5.76
C GLY A 57 2.77 6.41 6.35
N PHE A 58 1.70 6.25 5.56
CA PHE A 58 0.64 5.29 5.81
C PHE A 58 0.58 4.34 4.61
N LEU A 59 0.63 3.03 4.86
CA LEU A 59 0.48 2.05 3.79
C LEU A 59 -1.00 1.74 3.59
N HIS A 60 -1.59 2.28 2.54
CA HIS A 60 -2.96 2.00 2.18
C HIS A 60 -3.02 0.76 1.29
N ALA A 61 -4.03 -0.08 1.49
CA ALA A 61 -4.31 -1.21 0.62
C ALA A 61 -5.79 -1.16 0.22
N ARG A 62 -6.07 -1.32 -1.07
CA ARG A 62 -7.44 -1.35 -1.59
C ARG A 62 -7.60 -2.40 -2.67
N ILE A 63 -8.82 -2.89 -2.84
CA ILE A 63 -9.20 -3.75 -3.96
C ILE A 63 -9.85 -2.87 -5.03
N ASN A 64 -9.34 -2.92 -6.26
CA ASN A 64 -9.94 -2.17 -7.36
C ASN A 64 -11.11 -2.92 -8.01
N GLN A 65 -11.82 -2.25 -8.92
CA GLN A 65 -12.99 -2.81 -9.62
C GLN A 65 -12.70 -4.07 -10.45
N LYS A 66 -11.43 -4.40 -10.69
CA LYS A 66 -11.00 -5.61 -11.40
C LYS A 66 -10.58 -6.73 -10.43
N GLY A 67 -10.84 -6.57 -9.12
CA GLY A 67 -10.51 -7.54 -8.09
C GLY A 67 -9.02 -7.68 -7.78
N ASN A 68 -8.19 -6.68 -8.10
CA ASN A 68 -6.77 -6.67 -7.75
C ASN A 68 -6.54 -5.83 -6.50
N ALA A 69 -5.62 -6.25 -5.64
CA ALA A 69 -5.22 -5.44 -4.49
C ALA A 69 -4.00 -4.57 -4.84
N GLU A 70 -4.09 -3.29 -4.51
CA GLU A 70 -3.05 -2.28 -4.73
C GLU A 70 -2.57 -1.78 -3.36
N ILE A 71 -1.29 -1.91 -3.05
CA ILE A 71 -0.69 -1.41 -1.82
C ILE A 71 0.11 -0.14 -2.17
N ASN A 72 -0.28 0.99 -1.60
CA ASN A 72 0.22 2.31 -1.95
C ASN A 72 0.62 3.11 -0.71
N TRP A 73 1.60 4.01 -0.86
CA TRP A 73 1.95 5.00 0.17
C TRP A 73 1.44 6.41 -0.15
N ALA A 74 1.23 6.70 -1.45
CA ALA A 74 0.89 8.03 -1.94
C ALA A 74 -0.57 8.19 -2.39
N ARG A 75 -1.35 7.12 -2.37
CA ARG A 75 -2.73 7.06 -2.85
C ARG A 75 -3.55 6.13 -1.98
N GLY A 76 -4.84 6.39 -1.92
CA GLY A 76 -5.77 5.55 -1.20
C GLY A 76 -7.07 6.25 -0.91
N ASP A 77 -8.09 5.47 -0.59
CA ASP A 77 -9.45 5.97 -0.38
C ASP A 77 -9.57 6.75 0.95
N LEU A 78 -8.62 6.52 1.87
CA LEU A 78 -8.52 7.25 3.14
C LEU A 78 -7.79 8.60 2.99
N GLU A 79 -7.13 8.83 1.86
CA GLU A 79 -6.35 10.05 1.55
C GLU A 79 -5.33 10.46 2.64
N ILE A 80 -4.89 9.52 3.48
CA ILE A 80 -3.89 9.75 4.53
C ILE A 80 -2.51 9.84 3.86
N LEU A 81 -2.07 11.07 3.66
CA LEU A 81 -0.81 11.39 2.99
C LEU A 81 0.00 12.41 3.79
N TYR A 82 1.33 12.26 3.73
CA TYR A 82 2.32 13.16 4.30
C TYR A 82 3.24 13.66 3.19
N ASP A 83 2.67 14.23 2.13
CA ASP A 83 3.41 14.67 0.95
C ASP A 83 4.42 15.79 1.26
N GLU A 84 4.22 16.53 2.35
CA GLU A 84 5.17 17.52 2.87
C GLU A 84 6.51 16.93 3.34
N ASP A 85 6.55 15.63 3.65
CA ASP A 85 7.78 14.94 4.05
C ASP A 85 8.62 14.53 2.82
N PHE A 86 8.12 14.80 1.61
CA PHE A 86 8.73 14.42 0.35
C PHE A 86 8.95 15.63 -0.55
N LEU A 87 9.82 15.48 -1.55
CA LEU A 87 9.92 16.48 -2.61
C LEU A 87 8.59 16.57 -3.37
N ALA A 88 8.10 17.78 -3.60
CA ALA A 88 6.82 18.02 -4.27
C ALA A 88 6.71 17.30 -5.64
N ARG A 89 7.80 17.31 -6.43
CA ARG A 89 7.86 16.60 -7.72
C ARG A 89 7.69 15.08 -7.57
N TYR A 90 8.28 14.51 -6.53
CA TYR A 90 8.23 13.07 -6.26
C TYR A 90 6.84 12.68 -5.75
N ALA A 91 6.31 13.43 -4.78
CA ALA A 91 4.96 13.22 -4.28
C ALA A 91 3.90 13.33 -5.41
N ALA A 92 4.04 14.31 -6.30
CA ALA A 92 3.15 14.45 -7.46
C ALA A 92 3.23 13.24 -8.41
N ALA A 93 4.44 12.77 -8.72
CA ALA A 93 4.64 11.58 -9.57
C ALA A 93 4.10 10.29 -8.91
N ALA A 94 4.25 10.14 -7.60
CA ALA A 94 3.74 9.02 -6.84
C ALA A 94 2.20 8.99 -6.74
N ARG A 95 1.58 10.17 -6.74
CA ARG A 95 0.12 10.32 -6.78
C ARG A 95 -0.49 10.10 -8.17
N SER A 96 0.30 10.26 -9.23
CA SER A 96 -0.17 10.04 -10.60
C SER A 96 -0.51 8.57 -10.82
N ALA A 97 -1.64 8.31 -11.48
CA ALA A 97 -2.02 6.97 -11.92
C ALA A 97 -1.17 6.46 -13.10
N TYR A 98 -0.35 7.31 -13.72
CA TYR A 98 0.32 7.05 -15.00
C TYR A 98 1.79 7.50 -15.05
N SER A 99 2.54 7.45 -13.94
CA SER A 99 3.98 7.77 -13.99
C SER A 99 4.82 6.72 -14.73
N VAL A 100 4.31 5.49 -14.84
CA VAL A 100 4.87 4.36 -15.63
C VAL A 100 3.67 3.65 -16.29
N PRO A 101 3.79 2.97 -17.46
CA PRO A 101 2.65 2.33 -18.09
C PRO A 101 1.91 1.43 -17.10
N TRP A 102 0.69 1.86 -16.75
CA TRP A 102 -0.28 1.14 -15.92
C TRP A 102 0.03 1.01 -14.42
N ARG A 103 1.07 1.68 -13.89
CA ARG A 103 1.39 1.70 -12.45
C ARG A 103 1.89 3.07 -11.99
N GLY A 104 1.43 3.49 -10.81
CA GLY A 104 1.92 4.71 -10.17
C GLY A 104 3.20 4.44 -9.39
N LEU A 105 4.13 5.39 -9.36
CA LEU A 105 5.33 5.35 -8.52
C LEU A 105 5.01 5.21 -7.01
N GLY A 106 3.77 5.55 -6.61
CA GLY A 106 3.24 5.36 -5.27
C GLY A 106 2.88 3.92 -4.89
N GLU A 107 2.77 3.02 -5.88
CA GLU A 107 2.38 1.63 -5.69
C GLU A 107 3.59 0.78 -5.33
N LEU A 108 3.55 0.14 -4.16
CA LEU A 108 4.64 -0.66 -3.62
C LEU A 108 4.41 -2.16 -3.82
N MET A 109 3.16 -2.60 -3.86
CA MET A 109 2.80 -3.97 -4.21
C MET A 109 1.52 -4.03 -5.04
N TRP A 110 1.45 -5.02 -5.93
CA TRP A 110 0.29 -5.30 -6.78
C TRP A 110 -0.07 -6.79 -6.76
N TRP A 111 -1.23 -7.13 -6.22
CA TRP A 111 -1.74 -8.50 -6.16
C TRP A 111 -2.80 -8.69 -7.24
N ARG A 112 -2.37 -9.16 -8.41
CA ARG A 112 -3.24 -9.41 -9.54
C ARG A 112 -4.22 -10.56 -9.21
N GLY A 113 -5.51 -10.37 -9.43
CA GLY A 113 -6.52 -11.42 -9.17
C GLY A 113 -6.70 -11.76 -7.70
N TYR A 114 -6.52 -10.79 -6.80
CA TYR A 114 -6.67 -11.00 -5.34
C TYR A 114 -8.04 -11.56 -4.97
N GLU A 115 -9.15 -11.04 -5.50
CA GLU A 115 -10.49 -11.58 -5.21
C GLU A 115 -10.65 -13.02 -5.70
N LEU A 116 -10.10 -13.34 -6.87
CA LEU A 116 -10.09 -14.71 -7.38
C LEU A 116 -9.27 -15.62 -6.46
N LEU A 117 -8.13 -15.15 -5.96
CA LEU A 117 -7.31 -15.87 -5.00
C LEU A 117 -8.09 -16.15 -3.72
N VAL A 118 -8.75 -15.13 -3.14
CA VAL A 118 -9.60 -15.27 -1.96
C VAL A 118 -10.74 -16.26 -2.22
N SER A 119 -11.44 -16.15 -3.34
CA SER A 119 -12.51 -17.09 -3.73
C SER A 119 -12.00 -18.54 -3.84
N ASN A 120 -10.79 -18.76 -4.37
CA ASN A 120 -10.18 -20.08 -4.41
C ASN A 120 -9.84 -20.62 -3.01
N VAL A 121 -9.56 -19.74 -2.05
CA VAL A 121 -9.37 -20.12 -0.65
C VAL A 121 -10.70 -20.44 0.02
N THR A 122 -11.70 -19.58 -0.13
CA THR A 122 -12.93 -19.65 0.68
C THR A 122 -13.97 -20.60 0.09
N ILE A 123 -14.15 -20.60 -1.24
CA ILE A 123 -15.14 -21.44 -1.94
C ILE A 123 -14.54 -22.80 -2.32
N HIS A 124 -13.35 -22.79 -2.93
CA HIS A 124 -12.72 -24.01 -3.45
C HIS A 124 -11.78 -24.69 -2.45
N LYS A 125 -11.56 -24.08 -1.28
CA LYS A 125 -10.72 -24.62 -0.20
C LYS A 125 -9.32 -25.04 -0.69
N SER A 126 -8.78 -24.31 -1.66
CA SER A 126 -7.52 -24.66 -2.33
C SER A 126 -6.32 -24.41 -1.40
N PRO A 127 -5.55 -25.46 -1.03
CA PRO A 127 -4.38 -25.28 -0.16
C PRO A 127 -3.27 -24.45 -0.82
N ALA A 128 -3.15 -24.52 -2.15
CA ALA A 128 -2.19 -23.72 -2.91
C ALA A 128 -2.58 -22.24 -2.90
N ALA A 129 -3.88 -21.93 -3.04
CA ALA A 129 -4.39 -20.57 -2.94
C ALA A 129 -4.18 -20.02 -1.51
N ALA A 130 -4.45 -20.83 -0.48
CA ALA A 130 -4.27 -20.40 0.91
C ALA A 130 -2.79 -20.08 1.19
N ALA A 131 -1.88 -20.94 0.72
CA ALA A 131 -0.44 -20.69 0.84
C ALA A 131 0.00 -19.40 0.13
N LEU A 132 -0.53 -19.12 -1.07
CA LEU A 132 -0.26 -17.86 -1.76
C LEU A 132 -0.83 -16.66 -1.00
N LEU A 133 -2.06 -16.75 -0.50
CA LEU A 133 -2.69 -15.68 0.25
C LEU A 133 -1.90 -15.34 1.53
N TYR A 134 -1.44 -16.35 2.26
CA TYR A 134 -0.54 -16.16 3.40
C TYR A 134 0.82 -15.60 3.00
N ALA A 135 1.36 -15.99 1.84
CA ALA A 135 2.61 -15.42 1.33
C ALA A 135 2.47 -13.92 1.03
N HIS A 136 1.36 -13.48 0.43
CA HIS A 136 1.06 -12.06 0.22
C HIS A 136 0.98 -11.29 1.54
N ALA A 137 0.25 -11.83 2.53
CA ALA A 137 0.13 -11.22 3.85
C ALA A 137 1.48 -11.10 4.57
N ALA A 138 2.28 -12.17 4.55
CA ALA A 138 3.62 -12.18 5.12
C ALA A 138 4.52 -11.15 4.42
N ARG A 139 4.47 -11.08 3.08
CA ARG A 139 5.30 -10.15 2.32
C ARG A 139 4.95 -8.69 2.55
N LEU A 140 3.66 -8.37 2.72
CA LEU A 140 3.24 -7.01 3.11
C LEU A 140 3.71 -6.65 4.53
N LYS A 141 3.66 -7.60 5.47
CA LYS A 141 4.19 -7.40 6.82
C LYS A 141 5.71 -7.17 6.80
N GLU A 142 6.45 -7.91 5.97
CA GLU A 142 7.88 -7.70 5.75
C GLU A 142 8.16 -6.33 5.14
N LEU A 143 7.40 -5.91 4.13
CA LEU A 143 7.50 -4.57 3.55
C LEU A 143 7.26 -3.49 4.60
N ALA A 144 6.19 -3.60 5.39
CA ALA A 144 5.90 -2.64 6.46
C ALA A 144 7.02 -2.60 7.50
N SER A 145 7.55 -3.76 7.92
CA SER A 145 8.68 -3.82 8.85
C SER A 145 9.94 -3.19 8.27
N PHE A 146 10.23 -3.45 6.99
CA PHE A 146 11.36 -2.85 6.27
C PHE A 146 11.21 -1.33 6.22
N LEU A 147 10.07 -0.82 5.76
CA LEU A 147 9.79 0.61 5.69
C LEU A 147 9.84 1.27 7.07
N GLY A 148 9.38 0.62 8.14
CA GLY A 148 9.50 1.14 9.51
C GLY A 148 10.95 1.40 9.98
N LYS A 149 11.94 0.72 9.37
CA LYS A 149 13.36 1.00 9.64
C LYS A 149 13.82 2.32 9.00
N HIS A 150 13.19 2.75 7.92
CA HIS A 150 13.56 3.93 7.14
C HIS A 150 12.60 5.12 7.28
N MET A 151 11.36 4.85 7.70
CA MET A 151 10.25 5.80 7.75
C MET A 151 9.50 5.69 9.08
N THR A 152 8.79 6.74 9.45
CA THR A 152 7.81 6.70 10.54
C THR A 152 6.48 6.22 9.96
N LEU A 153 6.28 4.90 9.96
CA LEU A 153 4.98 4.33 9.57
C LEU A 153 3.95 4.59 10.66
N VAL A 154 3.00 5.48 10.37
CA VAL A 154 1.93 5.87 11.31
C VAL A 154 0.76 4.88 11.30
N GLY A 155 0.70 4.01 10.30
CA GLY A 155 -0.26 2.94 10.16
C GLY A 155 -0.09 2.22 8.83
N ALA A 156 -0.72 1.06 8.71
CA ALA A 156 -0.78 0.28 7.49
C ALA A 156 -2.15 -0.39 7.39
N MET A 157 -2.47 -0.90 6.20
CA MET A 157 -3.51 -1.89 6.00
C MET A 157 -2.86 -3.25 5.75
N ALA A 158 -3.52 -4.31 6.18
CA ALA A 158 -3.07 -5.69 6.01
C ALA A 158 -4.26 -6.62 5.75
N PRO A 159 -4.02 -7.82 5.18
CA PRO A 159 -5.02 -8.87 5.17
C PRO A 159 -5.51 -9.20 6.57
N ASP A 160 -6.82 -9.15 6.77
CA ASP A 160 -7.53 -9.61 7.96
C ASP A 160 -8.29 -10.88 7.60
N PHE A 161 -8.03 -11.95 8.34
CA PHE A 161 -8.53 -13.28 8.03
C PHE A 161 -9.60 -13.69 9.04
N THR A 162 -10.80 -13.96 8.55
CA THR A 162 -11.86 -14.58 9.34
C THR A 162 -11.79 -16.08 9.20
N TYR A 163 -11.88 -16.80 10.31
CA TYR A 163 -11.80 -18.26 10.36
C TYR A 163 -13.12 -18.87 10.80
N GLU A 164 -13.52 -19.95 10.12
CA GLU A 164 -14.61 -20.83 10.51
C GLU A 164 -14.10 -22.27 10.47
N ASP A 165 -14.31 -23.03 11.55
CA ASP A 165 -13.83 -24.42 11.69
C ASP A 165 -12.34 -24.62 11.38
N GLY A 166 -11.51 -23.61 11.67
CA GLY A 166 -10.06 -23.64 11.45
C GLY A 166 -9.63 -23.35 10.01
N GLU A 167 -10.56 -23.01 9.12
CA GLU A 167 -10.30 -22.63 7.74
C GLU A 167 -10.58 -21.15 7.49
N VAL A 168 -9.91 -20.54 6.51
CA VAL A 168 -10.20 -19.16 6.11
C VAL A 168 -11.57 -19.10 5.44
N ALA A 169 -12.46 -18.31 6.02
CA ALA A 169 -13.82 -18.06 5.53
C ALA A 169 -13.94 -16.72 4.79
N ALA A 170 -13.14 -15.72 5.18
CA ALA A 170 -13.04 -14.43 4.50
C ALA A 170 -11.63 -13.84 4.64
N ALA A 171 -11.27 -12.94 3.73
CA ALA A 171 -9.98 -12.26 3.72
C ALA A 171 -10.12 -10.83 3.17
N ASP A 172 -10.25 -9.87 4.07
CA ASP A 172 -10.42 -8.45 3.75
C ASP A 172 -9.13 -7.67 4.00
N LEU A 173 -9.09 -6.39 3.62
CA LEU A 173 -8.00 -5.48 3.94
C LEU A 173 -8.42 -4.52 5.05
N ALA A 174 -7.81 -4.64 6.22
CA ALA A 174 -8.13 -3.84 7.39
C ALA A 174 -6.94 -3.00 7.87
N PRO A 175 -7.17 -1.82 8.49
CA PRO A 175 -6.14 -1.07 9.18
C PRO A 175 -5.51 -1.88 10.32
N THR A 176 -4.19 -1.78 10.46
CA THR A 176 -3.44 -2.39 11.57
C THR A 176 -3.47 -1.54 12.84
N ILE A 177 -4.20 -0.43 12.83
CA ILE A 177 -4.35 0.54 13.91
C ILE A 177 -5.82 0.57 14.35
N SER A 178 -6.08 1.05 15.57
CA SER A 178 -7.46 1.19 16.06
C SER A 178 -8.27 2.17 15.21
N SER A 179 -9.60 1.97 15.18
CA SER A 179 -10.53 2.86 14.50
C SER A 179 -10.43 4.30 15.01
N ASP A 180 -10.28 4.50 16.32
CA ASP A 180 -10.10 5.82 16.93
C ASP A 180 -8.83 6.51 16.37
N ARG A 181 -7.72 5.77 16.32
CA ARG A 181 -6.46 6.29 15.78
C ARG A 181 -6.57 6.61 14.30
N LEU A 182 -7.28 5.78 13.54
CA LEU A 182 -7.53 6.02 12.13
C LEU A 182 -8.35 7.30 11.92
N GLN A 183 -9.40 7.49 12.72
CA GLN A 183 -10.23 8.70 12.67
C GLN A 183 -9.43 9.96 13.02
N GLU A 184 -8.59 9.92 14.05
CA GLU A 184 -7.67 11.02 14.37
C GLU A 184 -6.79 11.40 13.18
N MET A 185 -6.27 10.41 12.45
CA MET A 185 -5.40 10.65 11.30
C MET A 185 -6.15 11.27 10.12
N ILE A 186 -7.39 10.83 9.87
CA ILE A 186 -8.29 11.40 8.85
C ILE A 186 -8.63 12.85 9.21
N GLN A 187 -8.96 13.13 10.48
CA GLN A 187 -9.26 14.48 10.96
C GLN A 187 -8.04 15.40 10.86
N GLU A 188 -6.87 14.94 11.29
CA GLU A 188 -5.62 15.72 11.19
C GLU A 188 -5.26 16.02 9.73
N ARG A 189 -5.52 15.08 8.80
CA ARG A 189 -5.41 15.34 7.37
C ARG A 189 -6.36 16.47 6.94
N GLY A 190 -7.63 16.42 7.34
CA GLY A 190 -8.60 17.48 7.04
C GLY A 190 -8.13 18.85 7.52
N ARG A 191 -7.64 18.92 8.76
CA ARG A 191 -7.11 20.14 9.37
C ARG A 191 -5.90 20.70 8.61
N ARG A 192 -4.94 19.84 8.25
CA ARG A 192 -3.75 20.23 7.46
C ARG A 192 -4.13 20.78 6.08
N THR A 193 -5.08 20.14 5.39
CA THR A 193 -5.58 20.63 4.09
C THR A 193 -6.18 22.02 4.20
N THR A 194 -7.02 22.25 5.21
CA THR A 194 -7.63 23.57 5.44
C THR A 194 -6.58 24.66 5.71
N VAL A 195 -5.57 24.37 6.53
CA VAL A 195 -4.46 25.31 6.80
C VAL A 195 -3.72 25.66 5.51
N ARG A 196 -3.35 24.67 4.69
CA ARG A 196 -2.66 24.91 3.41
C ARG A 196 -3.49 25.75 2.45
N LEU A 197 -4.79 25.48 2.34
CA LEU A 197 -5.69 26.27 1.50
C LEU A 197 -5.75 27.72 1.96
N ARG A 198 -5.86 27.94 3.28
CA ARG A 198 -5.84 29.29 3.85
C ARG A 198 -4.54 30.03 3.54
N GLU A 199 -3.39 29.40 3.78
CA GLU A 199 -2.08 29.98 3.48
C GLU A 199 -1.87 30.26 1.99
N ALA A 200 -2.44 29.42 1.11
CA ALA A 200 -2.40 29.64 -0.33
C ALA A 200 -3.25 30.85 -0.72
N VAL A 201 -4.46 30.98 -0.17
CA VAL A 201 -5.34 32.14 -0.38
C VAL A 201 -4.68 33.42 0.13
N GLU A 202 -4.13 33.42 1.35
CA GLU A 202 -3.45 34.59 1.94
C GLU A 202 -2.23 35.04 1.11
N ARG A 203 -1.55 34.12 0.41
CA ARG A 203 -0.48 34.47 -0.54
C ARG A 203 -0.96 35.05 -1.86
N MET A 204 -2.19 34.73 -2.27
CA MET A 204 -2.80 35.21 -3.53
C MET A 204 -3.57 36.51 -3.36
N VAL A 205 -3.99 36.86 -2.14
CA VAL A 205 -4.62 38.15 -1.85
C VAL A 205 -3.54 39.25 -1.78
N PRO A 206 -3.63 40.31 -2.61
CA PRO A 206 -2.74 41.45 -2.50
C PRO A 206 -2.82 42.04 -1.09
N LYS A 207 -1.68 42.25 -0.43
CA LYS A 207 -1.64 43.11 0.75
C LYS A 207 -1.96 44.52 0.26
N ASN A 208 -3.17 45.00 0.52
CA ASN A 208 -3.46 46.42 0.35
C ASN A 208 -2.61 47.16 1.40
N ASP A 209 -1.50 47.74 0.96
CA ASP A 209 -0.79 48.75 1.75
C ASP A 209 -1.72 49.96 1.92
N PRO A 210 -2.01 50.40 3.15
CA PRO A 210 -2.68 51.68 3.35
C PRO A 210 -1.70 52.81 3.06
N GLU A 211 -2.02 53.65 2.07
CA GLU A 211 -1.41 54.97 1.84
C GLU A 211 -1.65 55.93 3.01
#